data_AF-A0A7L4TGN1-F1
#
_entry.id   AF-A0A7L4TGN1-F1
#
_cell.length_a   1.000
_cell.length_b   1.000
_cell.length_c   1.000
_cell.angle_alpha   90.00
_cell.angle_beta   90.00
_cell.angle_gamma   90.00
#
_symmetry.space_group_name_H-M   'P 1'
#
loop_
_entity.id
_entity.type
_entity.pdbx_description
1 polymer ?
#
loop_
_entity_poly.entity_id
_entity_poly.type
_entity_poly.pdbx_seq_one_letter_code
_entity_poly.pdbx_strand_id
1 'polypeptide(L)'
;MKKYLILLITFITSIAYSQRCGGGTFEFEFYTLNIEEREKLQYEILNFDNDWLIKQNYDRATYARFVRNYQDGIIVKSNMVNEIETDENTEDLVKLLDRRGIDKKGYIDNGVLKFQTAETYWEPYVLKISNTKVTFFILANLFGNCSRTTKVVVKKHPEIIK
;
A
#
# COMPACT_ATOMS: atom_id res chain seq x y z
N MET A 1 25.26 -13.28 -47.26
CA MET A 1 24.78 -11.96 -46.78
C MET A 1 23.54 -12.02 -45.88
N LYS A 2 22.61 -12.98 -46.02
CA LYS A 2 21.40 -13.07 -45.15
C LYS A 2 21.66 -13.52 -43.69
N LYS A 3 22.77 -14.20 -43.41
CA LYS A 3 23.09 -14.73 -42.06
C LYS A 3 23.56 -13.66 -41.06
N TYR A 4 24.12 -12.55 -41.53
CA TYR A 4 24.60 -11.46 -40.67
C TYR A 4 23.48 -10.50 -40.23
N LEU A 5 22.36 -10.47 -40.95
CA LEU A 5 21.20 -9.63 -40.61
C LEU A 5 20.47 -10.13 -39.35
N ILE A 6 20.41 -11.45 -39.15
CA ILE A 6 19.76 -12.08 -38.00
C ILE A 6 20.53 -11.78 -36.71
N LEU A 7 21.87 -11.73 -36.78
CA LEU A 7 22.74 -11.48 -35.64
C LEU A 7 22.68 -10.02 -35.15
N LEU A 8 22.33 -9.08 -36.04
CA LEU A 8 22.15 -7.67 -35.70
C LEU A 8 20.82 -7.44 -34.95
N ILE A 9 19.76 -8.18 -35.30
CA ILE A 9 18.44 -8.05 -34.67
C ILE A 9 18.48 -8.55 -33.22
N THR A 10 19.28 -9.58 -32.92
CA THR A 10 19.42 -10.11 -31.55
C THR A 10 20.18 -9.19 -30.59
N PHE A 11 20.96 -8.22 -31.10
CA PHE A 11 21.69 -7.27 -30.25
C PHE A 11 20.86 -6.03 -29.86
N ILE A 12 19.75 -5.75 -30.56
CA ILE A 12 18.91 -4.57 -30.30
C ILE A 12 17.81 -4.88 -29.26
N THR A 13 17.50 -6.16 -29.02
CA THR A 13 16.43 -6.58 -28.11
C THR A 13 16.85 -6.70 -26.63
N SER A 14 18.10 -6.40 -26.27
CA SER A 14 18.59 -6.56 -24.89
C SER A 14 18.46 -5.33 -24.00
N ILE A 15 17.86 -4.23 -24.50
CA ILE A 15 17.49 -3.10 -23.63
C ILE A 15 16.08 -3.37 -23.10
N ALA A 16 15.99 -4.24 -22.09
CA ALA A 16 14.83 -4.29 -21.22
C ALA A 16 14.74 -2.93 -20.51
N TYR A 17 13.96 -2.02 -21.10
CA TYR A 17 13.66 -0.74 -20.47
C TYR A 17 12.95 -1.03 -19.14
N SER A 18 13.62 -0.73 -18.03
CA SER A 18 12.93 -0.41 -16.78
C SER A 18 12.08 0.81 -17.07
N GLN A 19 10.83 0.60 -17.49
CA GLN A 19 9.91 1.69 -17.73
C GLN A 19 9.57 2.30 -16.38
N ARG A 20 9.93 3.57 -16.19
CA ARG A 20 9.31 4.41 -15.16
C ARG A 20 7.82 4.40 -15.44
N CYS A 21 7.04 3.78 -14.56
CA CYS A 21 5.59 3.71 -14.70
C CYS A 21 4.93 5.08 -14.46
N GLY A 22 5.65 6.04 -13.85
CA GLY A 22 5.18 7.39 -13.52
C GLY A 22 4.21 7.42 -12.33
N GLY A 23 3.27 6.47 -12.29
CA GLY A 23 2.29 6.28 -11.23
C GLY A 23 1.40 5.08 -11.55
N GLY A 24 0.29 4.95 -10.85
CA GLY A 24 -0.62 3.83 -11.04
C GLY A 24 -1.79 3.83 -10.07
N THR A 25 -2.38 2.64 -9.91
CA THR A 25 -3.44 2.39 -8.93
C THR A 25 -3.01 1.25 -8.01
N PHE A 26 -3.03 1.50 -6.70
CA PHE A 26 -2.89 0.46 -5.71
C PHE A 26 -4.27 0.05 -5.22
N GLU A 27 -4.64 -1.21 -5.44
CA GLU A 27 -5.94 -1.77 -5.05
C GLU A 27 -5.79 -2.76 -3.90
N PHE A 28 -6.64 -2.64 -2.89
CA PHE A 28 -6.89 -3.72 -1.93
C PHE A 28 -8.21 -4.38 -2.27
N GLU A 29 -8.17 -5.70 -2.49
CA GLU A 29 -9.35 -6.54 -2.70
C GLU A 29 -9.65 -7.33 -1.43
N PHE A 30 -10.80 -7.08 -0.82
CA PHE A 30 -11.24 -7.68 0.43
C PHE A 30 -12.24 -8.80 0.18
N TYR A 31 -11.87 -9.99 0.63
CA TYR A 31 -12.65 -11.21 0.52
C TYR A 31 -13.14 -11.65 1.91
N THR A 32 -14.42 -11.95 2.03
CA THR A 32 -15.01 -12.55 3.22
C THR A 32 -15.98 -13.64 2.79
N LEU A 33 -16.20 -14.63 3.66
CA LEU A 33 -17.21 -15.67 3.44
C LEU A 33 -18.64 -15.14 3.51
N ASN A 34 -18.84 -13.95 4.11
CA ASN A 34 -20.14 -13.31 4.25
C ASN A 34 -20.20 -12.00 3.45
N ILE A 35 -20.97 -11.99 2.36
CA ILE A 35 -21.08 -10.84 1.45
C ILE A 35 -21.58 -9.58 2.18
N GLU A 36 -22.53 -9.70 3.10
CA GLU A 36 -23.03 -8.55 3.87
C GLU A 36 -21.95 -7.92 4.76
N GLU A 37 -20.98 -8.71 5.22
CA GLU A 37 -19.85 -8.19 5.99
C GLU A 37 -18.87 -7.44 5.11
N ARG A 38 -18.76 -7.83 3.83
CA ARG A 38 -17.91 -7.16 2.83
C ARG A 38 -18.41 -5.75 2.57
N GLU A 39 -19.70 -5.60 2.39
CA GLU A 39 -20.37 -4.32 2.09
C GLU A 39 -20.33 -3.34 3.27
N LYS A 40 -20.10 -3.84 4.48
CA LYS A 40 -20.02 -3.04 5.72
C LYS A 40 -18.59 -2.74 6.15
N LEU A 41 -17.58 -3.10 5.35
CA LEU A 41 -16.20 -2.78 5.68
C LEU A 41 -15.97 -1.27 5.57
N GLN A 42 -15.40 -0.72 6.62
CA GLN A 42 -14.95 0.66 6.71
C GLN A 42 -13.44 0.70 6.67
N TYR A 43 -12.91 1.81 6.17
CA TYR A 43 -11.50 2.10 6.20
C TYR A 43 -11.24 3.44 6.90
N GLU A 44 -10.05 3.56 7.47
CA GLU A 44 -9.50 4.80 8.01
C GLU A 44 -7.99 4.83 7.76
N ILE A 45 -7.51 5.93 7.18
CA ILE A 45 -6.10 6.17 6.90
C ILE A 45 -5.53 6.96 8.08
N LEU A 46 -4.55 6.36 8.73
CA LEU A 46 -3.87 6.94 9.88
C LEU A 46 -2.45 7.34 9.46
N ASN A 47 -2.03 8.51 9.94
CA ASN A 47 -0.65 8.90 9.82
C ASN A 47 0.22 8.03 10.73
N PHE A 48 1.49 7.94 10.36
CA PHE A 48 2.48 7.18 11.09
C PHE A 48 3.66 8.10 11.40
N ASP A 49 4.13 8.15 12.65
CA ASP A 49 5.33 8.90 12.99
C ASP A 49 6.59 8.20 12.44
N ASN A 50 7.02 8.62 11.24
CA ASN A 50 8.21 8.10 10.57
C ASN A 50 9.45 8.08 11.47
N ASP A 51 9.57 9.00 12.44
CA ASP A 51 10.71 9.04 13.36
C ASP A 51 10.72 7.86 14.33
N TRP A 52 9.55 7.34 14.75
CA TRP A 52 9.46 6.10 15.52
C TRP A 52 10.00 4.91 14.72
N LEU A 53 9.63 4.78 13.44
CA LEU A 53 10.11 3.67 12.60
C LEU A 53 11.62 3.74 12.35
N ILE A 54 12.14 4.95 12.15
CA ILE A 54 13.57 5.19 11.96
C ILE A 54 14.32 4.83 13.27
N LYS A 55 13.79 5.22 14.44
CA LYS A 55 14.36 4.87 15.75
C LYS A 55 14.41 3.35 15.98
N GLN A 56 13.37 2.62 15.59
CA GLN A 56 13.34 1.15 15.71
C GLN A 56 14.30 0.43 14.74
N ASN A 57 14.58 1.03 13.58
CA ASN A 57 15.36 0.39 12.51
C ASN A 57 16.82 0.88 12.41
N TYR A 58 17.33 1.60 13.41
CA TYR A 58 18.73 2.01 13.65
C TYR A 58 19.47 2.82 12.56
N ASP A 59 19.03 2.83 11.29
CA ASP A 59 19.57 3.71 10.23
C ASP A 59 18.58 3.95 9.06
N ARG A 60 18.79 5.04 8.29
CA ARG A 60 17.92 5.44 7.14
C ARG A 60 17.95 4.46 5.95
N ALA A 61 19.05 3.75 5.71
CA ALA A 61 19.13 2.77 4.63
C ALA A 61 18.32 1.50 4.98
N THR A 62 18.31 1.12 6.25
CA THR A 62 17.47 0.07 6.81
C THR A 62 16.01 0.49 6.78
N TYR A 63 15.67 1.75 7.07
CA TYR A 63 14.32 2.30 6.83
C TYR A 63 13.90 2.19 5.36
N ALA A 64 14.74 2.57 4.39
CA ALA A 64 14.40 2.46 2.97
C ALA A 64 14.16 0.99 2.53
N ARG A 65 14.91 0.03 3.07
CA ARG A 65 14.66 -1.41 2.88
C ARG A 65 13.37 -1.87 3.58
N PHE A 66 13.14 -1.36 4.79
CA PHE A 66 11.96 -1.62 5.59
C PHE A 66 10.71 -1.18 4.80
N VAL A 67 10.63 0.06 4.31
CA VAL A 67 9.47 0.54 3.52
C VAL A 67 9.26 -0.27 2.24
N ARG A 68 10.34 -0.74 1.56
CA ARG A 68 10.21 -1.63 0.39
C ARG A 68 9.51 -2.94 0.70
N ASN A 69 9.71 -3.49 1.90
CA ASN A 69 9.07 -4.74 2.30
C ASN A 69 7.54 -4.59 2.53
N TYR A 70 7.05 -3.36 2.67
CA TYR A 70 5.64 -3.04 2.90
C TYR A 70 4.94 -2.41 1.70
N GLN A 71 5.56 -2.50 0.51
CA GLN A 71 4.96 -1.99 -0.72
C GLN A 71 3.55 -2.55 -0.97
N ASP A 72 3.35 -3.84 -0.70
CA ASP A 72 2.06 -4.53 -0.87
C ASP A 72 1.24 -4.61 0.43
N GLY A 73 1.78 -4.08 1.52
CA GLY A 73 1.17 -4.11 2.84
C GLY A 73 1.50 -5.34 3.69
N ILE A 74 1.48 -5.15 5.01
CA ILE A 74 1.49 -6.21 6.02
C ILE A 74 0.41 -5.96 7.06
N ILE A 75 -0.09 -7.04 7.68
CA ILE A 75 -0.97 -6.91 8.84
C ILE A 75 -0.14 -6.68 10.09
N VAL A 76 -0.44 -5.61 10.82
CA VAL A 76 0.22 -5.24 12.07
C VAL A 76 -0.71 -5.42 13.26
N LYS A 77 -0.13 -5.69 14.44
CA LYS A 77 -0.88 -5.85 15.68
C LYS A 77 -1.32 -4.50 16.23
N SER A 78 -2.47 -4.45 16.89
CA SER A 78 -3.04 -3.21 17.46
C SER A 78 -2.12 -2.54 18.50
N ASN A 79 -1.36 -3.31 19.29
CA ASN A 79 -0.41 -2.75 20.25
C ASN A 79 0.71 -1.96 19.55
N MET A 80 1.15 -2.41 18.38
CA MET A 80 2.11 -1.68 17.57
C MET A 80 1.52 -0.34 17.12
N VAL A 81 0.21 -0.28 16.83
CA VAL A 81 -0.51 0.96 16.46
C VAL A 81 -0.65 1.94 17.62
N ASN A 82 -0.88 1.44 18.84
CA ASN A 82 -0.99 2.29 20.03
C ASN A 82 0.35 2.86 20.51
N GLU A 83 1.45 2.17 20.23
CA GLU A 83 2.82 2.65 20.52
C GLU A 83 3.29 3.70 19.52
N ILE A 84 2.62 3.79 18.37
CA ILE A 84 2.80 4.87 17.40
C ILE A 84 1.89 6.00 17.85
N GLU A 85 2.45 7.18 18.10
CA GLU A 85 1.64 8.40 18.17
C GLU A 85 1.01 8.61 16.79
N THR A 86 -0.16 8.02 16.60
CA THR A 86 -1.00 8.29 15.44
C THR A 86 -1.54 9.69 15.64
N ASP A 87 -0.78 10.69 15.20
CA ASP A 87 -1.30 12.06 15.14
C ASP A 87 -2.44 12.04 14.13
N GLU A 88 -3.66 11.95 14.67
CA GLU A 88 -4.84 11.70 13.86
C GLU A 88 -5.06 12.83 12.85
N ASN A 89 -4.46 14.02 12.97
CA ASN A 89 -4.72 15.10 12.02
C ASN A 89 -3.48 15.96 11.71
N THR A 90 -2.48 15.37 11.06
CA THR A 90 -1.44 16.21 10.44
C THR A 90 -2.00 16.95 9.23
N GLU A 91 -1.74 18.24 9.15
CA GLU A 91 -2.14 19.11 8.03
C GLU A 91 -1.63 18.56 6.68
N ASP A 92 -0.47 17.90 6.71
CA ASP A 92 0.15 17.29 5.53
C ASP A 92 -0.61 16.07 5.01
N LEU A 93 -1.12 15.21 5.91
CA LEU A 93 -1.95 14.08 5.49
C LEU A 93 -3.25 14.60 4.86
N VAL A 94 -3.91 15.59 5.47
CA VAL A 94 -5.13 16.19 4.91
C VAL A 94 -4.88 16.73 3.50
N LYS A 95 -3.83 17.53 3.32
CA LYS A 95 -3.45 18.06 2.00
C LYS A 95 -3.14 16.96 0.99
N LEU A 96 -2.48 15.88 1.41
CA LEU A 96 -2.19 14.74 0.54
C LEU A 96 -3.48 14.05 0.09
N LEU A 97 -4.38 13.75 1.03
CA LEU A 97 -5.65 13.08 0.76
C LEU A 97 -6.53 13.91 -0.17
N ASP A 98 -6.62 15.23 0.05
CA ASP A 98 -7.34 16.17 -0.82
C ASP A 98 -6.77 16.16 -2.25
N ARG A 99 -5.44 16.18 -2.41
CA ARG A 99 -4.78 16.10 -3.72
C ARG A 99 -4.99 14.78 -4.44
N ARG A 100 -5.16 13.69 -3.68
CA ARG A 100 -5.38 12.34 -4.21
C ARG A 100 -6.86 12.01 -4.39
N GLY A 101 -7.76 12.90 -3.96
CA GLY A 101 -9.20 12.74 -4.09
C GLY A 101 -9.73 11.52 -3.33
N ILE A 102 -9.18 11.22 -2.15
CA ILE A 102 -9.63 10.13 -1.29
C ILE A 102 -9.93 10.65 0.10
N ASP A 103 -11.10 10.28 0.64
CA ASP A 103 -11.45 10.63 2.00
C ASP A 103 -10.56 9.87 2.99
N LYS A 104 -10.21 10.51 4.10
CA LYS A 104 -9.43 9.89 5.19
C LYS A 104 -10.08 8.61 5.71
N LYS A 105 -11.41 8.59 5.75
CA LYS A 105 -12.20 7.45 6.22
C LYS A 105 -13.46 7.30 5.38
N GLY A 106 -13.93 6.07 5.23
CA GLY A 106 -15.13 5.79 4.43
C GLY A 106 -15.51 4.33 4.45
N TYR A 107 -16.43 3.96 3.56
CA TYR A 107 -16.80 2.57 3.30
C TYR A 107 -16.00 2.03 2.12
N ILE A 108 -15.70 0.74 2.16
CA ILE A 108 -15.03 0.04 1.07
C ILE A 108 -16.10 -0.38 0.06
N ASP A 109 -16.06 0.20 -1.13
CA ASP A 109 -17.04 -0.09 -2.17
C ASP A 109 -16.77 -1.44 -2.83
N ASN A 110 -17.78 -2.31 -2.85
CA ASN A 110 -17.70 -3.64 -3.48
C ASN A 110 -16.52 -4.51 -3.04
N GLY A 111 -15.99 -4.28 -1.83
CA GLY A 111 -14.80 -4.97 -1.33
C GLY A 111 -13.51 -4.52 -2.00
N VAL A 112 -13.47 -3.37 -2.68
CA VAL A 112 -12.27 -2.82 -3.30
C VAL A 112 -11.99 -1.43 -2.76
N LEU A 113 -10.76 -1.19 -2.30
CA LEU A 113 -10.26 0.13 -1.93
C LEU A 113 -9.11 0.52 -2.84
N LYS A 114 -9.17 1.70 -3.45
CA LYS A 114 -8.20 2.13 -4.46
C LYS A 114 -7.47 3.41 -4.04
N PHE A 115 -6.19 3.45 -4.34
CA PHE A 115 -5.34 4.61 -4.11
C PHE A 115 -4.63 4.99 -5.40
N GLN A 116 -4.62 6.29 -5.72
CA GLN A 116 -3.79 6.81 -6.81
C GLN A 116 -2.34 6.93 -6.34
N THR A 117 -1.41 6.37 -7.13
CA THR A 117 0.00 6.29 -6.75
C THR A 117 0.91 7.14 -7.62
N ALA A 118 2.05 7.55 -7.07
CA ALA A 118 3.17 8.13 -7.80
C ALA A 118 4.43 7.28 -7.57
N GLU A 119 5.17 6.97 -8.63
CA GLU A 119 6.31 6.04 -8.58
C GLU A 119 7.36 6.42 -7.53
N THR A 120 7.65 7.71 -7.40
CA THR A 120 8.69 8.24 -6.51
C THR A 120 8.20 8.53 -5.09
N TYR A 121 6.92 8.31 -4.80
CA TYR A 121 6.38 8.55 -3.46
C TYR A 121 6.60 7.32 -2.58
N TRP A 122 7.22 7.51 -1.41
CA TRP A 122 7.72 6.41 -0.59
C TRP A 122 7.50 6.69 0.89
N GLU A 123 6.22 6.68 1.29
CA GLU A 123 5.81 6.91 2.66
C GLU A 123 4.78 5.87 3.10
N PRO A 124 5.03 5.11 4.18
CA PRO A 124 4.10 4.13 4.69
C PRO A 124 2.98 4.80 5.50
N TYR A 125 1.77 4.29 5.37
CA TYR A 125 0.60 4.68 6.15
C TYR A 125 -0.03 3.45 6.79
N VAL A 126 -0.76 3.68 7.88
CA VAL A 126 -1.56 2.64 8.52
C VAL A 126 -2.98 2.74 8.00
N LEU A 127 -3.43 1.69 7.35
CA LEU A 127 -4.80 1.50 6.91
C LEU A 127 -5.54 0.64 7.95
N LYS A 128 -6.40 1.27 8.73
CA LYS A 128 -7.30 0.57 9.64
C LYS A 128 -8.51 0.09 8.86
N ILE A 129 -8.82 -1.20 8.99
CA ILE A 129 -9.99 -1.83 8.40
C ILE A 129 -10.87 -2.34 9.52
N SER A 130 -12.16 -2.00 9.47
CA SER A 130 -13.09 -2.40 10.53
C SER A 130 -14.50 -2.66 10.02
N ASN A 131 -15.19 -3.55 10.70
CA ASN A 131 -16.66 -3.66 10.69
C ASN A 131 -17.12 -4.00 12.13
N THR A 132 -18.37 -4.46 12.28
CA THR A 132 -18.92 -4.82 13.60
C THR A 132 -18.29 -6.06 14.24
N LYS A 133 -17.53 -6.87 13.49
CA LYS A 133 -16.97 -8.16 13.95
C LYS A 133 -15.45 -8.16 14.06
N VAL A 134 -14.78 -7.44 13.17
CA VAL A 134 -13.32 -7.44 13.07
C VAL A 134 -12.77 -6.02 12.97
N THR A 135 -11.58 -5.84 13.52
CA THR A 135 -10.76 -4.65 13.33
C THR A 135 -9.32 -5.10 13.21
N PHE A 136 -8.64 -4.62 12.18
CA PHE A 136 -7.23 -4.91 11.94
C PHE A 136 -6.57 -3.76 11.19
N PHE A 137 -5.24 -3.81 11.14
CA PHE A 137 -4.43 -2.71 10.63
C PHE A 137 -3.46 -3.24 9.58
N ILE A 138 -3.35 -2.52 8.48
CA ILE A 138 -2.41 -2.81 7.41
C ILE A 138 -1.39 -1.66 7.35
N LEU A 139 -0.11 -1.95 7.49
CA LEU A 139 0.95 -0.99 7.19
C LEU A 139 1.36 -1.14 5.73
N ALA A 140 1.19 -0.10 4.91
CA ALA A 140 1.50 -0.15 3.49
C ALA A 140 1.91 1.22 2.91
N ASN A 141 2.68 1.22 1.82
CA ASN A 141 2.92 2.45 1.03
C ASN A 141 1.69 2.72 0.14
N LEU A 142 0.67 3.42 0.64
CA LEU A 142 -0.62 3.56 -0.05
C LEU A 142 -0.54 4.38 -1.35
N PHE A 143 0.30 5.41 -1.39
CA PHE A 143 0.34 6.40 -2.50
C PHE A 143 1.60 6.32 -3.37
N GLY A 144 2.44 5.31 -3.13
CA GLY A 144 3.69 5.10 -3.85
C GLY A 144 3.65 3.99 -4.89
N ASN A 145 4.72 3.88 -5.68
CA ASN A 145 4.98 2.79 -6.64
C ASN A 145 4.01 2.67 -7.83
N CYS A 146 4.25 1.69 -8.69
CA CYS A 146 3.41 1.36 -9.84
C CYS A 146 2.11 0.66 -9.43
N SER A 147 1.22 0.44 -10.42
CA SER A 147 -0.01 -0.31 -10.22
C SER A 147 0.24 -1.69 -9.62
N ARG A 148 -0.55 -2.03 -8.60
CA ARG A 148 -0.48 -3.32 -7.90
C ARG A 148 -1.78 -3.60 -7.18
N THR A 149 -1.97 -4.87 -6.82
CA THR A 149 -3.16 -5.33 -6.12
C THR A 149 -2.75 -6.21 -4.95
N THR A 150 -3.33 -5.95 -3.79
CA THR A 150 -3.17 -6.77 -2.59
C THR A 150 -4.51 -7.43 -2.26
N LYS A 151 -4.52 -8.75 -2.12
CA LYS A 151 -5.71 -9.51 -1.74
C LYS A 151 -5.71 -9.75 -0.25
N VAL A 152 -6.82 -9.45 0.41
CA VAL A 152 -6.99 -9.57 1.86
C VAL A 152 -8.16 -10.48 2.16
N VAL A 153 -7.92 -11.55 2.92
CA VAL A 153 -8.98 -12.40 3.44
C VAL A 153 -9.37 -11.92 4.84
N VAL A 154 -10.60 -11.43 4.96
CA VAL A 154 -11.18 -10.92 6.19
C VAL A 154 -11.79 -12.08 6.96
N LYS A 155 -11.13 -12.43 8.07
CA LYS A 155 -11.55 -13.43 9.05
C LYS A 155 -11.04 -13.01 10.43
N LYS A 156 -11.29 -13.82 11.48
CA LYS A 156 -10.82 -13.53 12.85
C LYS A 156 -9.31 -13.22 12.91
N HIS A 157 -8.53 -13.91 12.09
CA HIS A 157 -7.11 -13.63 11.87
C HIS A 157 -6.92 -13.28 10.40
N PRO A 158 -6.98 -11.99 10.02
CA PRO A 158 -6.92 -11.59 8.63
C PRO A 158 -5.56 -11.96 8.02
N GLU A 159 -5.54 -12.19 6.72
CA GLU A 159 -4.36 -12.62 5.97
C GLU A 159 -4.25 -11.87 4.64
N ILE A 160 -3.02 -11.53 4.25
CA ILE A 160 -2.71 -11.03 2.91
C ILE A 160 -2.24 -12.19 2.04
N ILE A 161 -2.85 -12.34 0.87
CA ILE A 161 -2.45 -13.32 -0.14
C ILE A 161 -1.61 -12.59 -1.19
N LYS A 162 -0.38 -13.07 -1.38
CA LYS A 162 0.56 -12.60 -2.39
C LYS A 162 0.57 -13.53 -3.60
#